data_AF-A0A2G1VL57-F1
#
_entry.id   AF-A0A2G1VL57-F1
#
_cell.length_a   1.000
_cell.length_b   1.000
_cell.length_c   1.000
_cell.angle_alpha   90.00
_cell.angle_beta   90.00
_cell.angle_gamma   90.00
#
_symmetry.space_group_name_H-M   'P 1'
#
loop_
_entity.id
_entity.type
_entity.pdbx_description
1 polymer ?
#
loop_
_entity_poly.entity_id
_entity_poly.type
_entity_poly.pdbx_seq_one_letter_code
_entity_poly.pdbx_strand_id
1 'polypeptide(L)'
;MKNFAWNRSINRFSGLSAHVALAGALVCSGFSVYGAQRPPATADHSKFEALQGPFENAQEVTEACLGCHTEAGEQIRATTHWTWTYEHPETGQTLGKSKVINSFCGMAITNEPRCTSCHVGYGWEDMRQPPPTADNAVDCLVCHDTTGDYWKFPTLAGHPTYTPREWPKGSGNMVQPPDLEMIAQNVGASGRANCGNCHFYGGGADGVKHGDLDSSLVDPPRSLDVHMSPDGLDFDCADCHTSWGHEVAGSRYQVNAADTLGIDVPGHTDLSRASCQSCHGDSPHPQQKLNDHVDTLACQTCHVPEFARGGVPTKVWWDWSTAGRLDEDGQPITEYDDHGHPSYLSEKGDFRHGENVVPTYAWFDGTVKYTLVDEKLDVAHPPVEINRIEGSPEDPGSRIWPFKVMQGKQPYDTERKTLLATHVFGADDSSLWSNFSWPKALKAGSEMSGMPFSGSYDFIETTMHWPITHMVPPAEMALDCASCHARNSRLAGLPGIYMPGHSGNIWLDRVGWLLVAMTLIGVVLHGLARILLKGREKS
;
A
#
# COMPACT_ATOMS: atom_id res chain seq x y z
N MET A 1 -2.14 26.62 53.59
CA MET A 1 -1.16 27.30 54.46
C MET A 1 -0.22 28.11 53.57
N LYS A 2 -0.15 29.43 53.80
CA LYS A 2 0.92 30.42 53.48
C LYS A 2 1.67 30.22 52.14
N ASN A 3 1.34 30.95 51.06
CA ASN A 3 1.79 32.31 50.73
C ASN A 3 3.22 32.65 51.16
N PHE A 4 4.10 32.89 50.19
CA PHE A 4 5.18 33.89 50.31
C PHE A 4 5.56 34.44 48.91
N ALA A 5 5.09 35.66 48.64
CA ALA A 5 5.74 36.60 47.73
C ALA A 5 6.65 37.49 48.59
N TRP A 6 7.78 37.99 48.07
CA TRP A 6 8.34 39.30 48.44
C TRP A 6 9.37 39.82 47.41
N ASN A 7 8.84 40.72 46.60
CA ASN A 7 9.31 41.99 46.03
C ASN A 7 10.69 42.60 46.42
N ARG A 8 11.14 43.50 45.49
CA ARG A 8 12.08 44.66 45.57
C ARG A 8 13.53 44.46 45.10
N SER A 9 14.25 45.44 44.53
CA SER A 9 14.00 46.67 43.75
C SER A 9 15.39 47.33 43.53
N ILE A 10 15.67 47.77 42.30
CA ILE A 10 16.37 49.02 41.91
C ILE A 10 17.83 49.27 42.37
N ASN A 11 18.75 49.42 41.40
CA ASN A 11 19.57 50.65 41.29
C ASN A 11 20.17 50.91 39.90
N ARG A 12 20.21 52.21 39.55
CA ARG A 12 20.59 52.85 38.28
C ARG A 12 22.11 53.01 38.11
N PHE A 13 22.57 53.23 36.86
CA PHE A 13 23.50 54.29 36.37
C PHE A 13 24.01 53.87 34.96
N SER A 14 23.45 54.41 33.88
CA SER A 14 23.96 55.52 33.03
C SER A 14 25.21 55.21 32.20
N GLY A 15 25.07 55.24 30.87
CA GLY A 15 26.18 55.26 29.92
C GLY A 15 25.69 55.24 28.48
N LEU A 16 25.49 56.43 27.90
CA LEU A 16 25.20 56.65 26.48
C LEU A 16 26.36 56.16 25.61
N SER A 17 26.08 55.31 24.62
CA SER A 17 26.83 55.23 23.36
C SER A 17 25.88 54.76 22.26
N ALA A 18 25.52 55.68 21.37
CA ALA A 18 24.67 55.42 20.22
C ALA A 18 25.48 54.71 19.11
N HIS A 19 25.12 53.47 18.80
CA HIS A 19 25.38 52.86 17.49
C HIS A 19 24.08 52.22 16.99
N VAL A 20 23.48 52.88 16.00
CA VAL A 20 22.41 52.34 15.16
C VAL A 20 23.08 51.60 14.01
N ALA A 21 22.89 50.28 13.91
CA ALA A 21 22.85 49.57 12.63
C ALA A 21 22.32 48.12 12.81
N LEU A 22 21.09 47.93 12.36
CA LEU A 22 20.42 46.70 11.91
C LEU A 22 20.68 45.40 12.68
N ALA A 23 19.84 45.15 13.70
CA ALA A 23 19.39 43.79 13.99
C ALA A 23 18.16 43.52 13.12
N GLY A 24 18.33 42.79 12.03
CA GLY A 24 17.21 42.20 11.31
C GLY A 24 16.51 41.23 12.25
N ALA A 25 15.32 41.60 12.71
CA ALA A 25 14.43 40.67 13.38
C ALA A 25 14.07 39.58 12.36
N LEU A 26 14.74 38.43 12.43
CA LEU A 26 14.16 37.19 11.95
C LEU A 26 12.90 36.97 12.78
N VAL A 27 11.77 37.42 12.26
CA VAL A 27 10.47 36.89 12.64
C VAL A 27 10.47 35.48 12.08
N CYS A 28 10.96 34.52 12.88
CA CYS A 28 10.57 33.13 12.74
C CYS A 28 9.08 33.07 13.05
N SER A 29 8.25 33.42 12.07
CA SER A 29 6.86 32.99 12.02
C SER A 29 6.90 31.48 11.88
N GLY A 30 6.96 30.78 13.02
CA GLY A 30 6.51 29.41 13.12
C GLY A 30 5.04 29.42 12.73
N PHE A 31 4.78 29.19 11.44
CA PHE A 31 3.48 28.71 11.03
C PHE A 31 3.33 27.35 11.70
N SER A 32 2.67 27.35 12.87
CA SER A 32 1.98 26.16 13.32
C SER A 32 1.02 25.83 12.19
N VAL A 33 1.36 24.82 11.40
CA VAL A 33 0.45 24.24 10.42
C VAL A 33 -0.62 23.58 11.26
N TYR A 34 -1.61 24.37 11.70
CA TYR A 34 -2.88 23.82 12.10
C TYR A 34 -3.40 23.11 10.86
N GLY A 35 -3.48 21.77 10.90
CA GLY A 35 -4.20 21.01 9.89
C GLY A 35 -5.53 21.68 9.64
N ALA A 36 -5.84 21.96 8.38
CA ALA A 36 -7.07 22.64 8.03
C ALA A 36 -8.24 21.81 8.57
N GLN A 37 -8.92 22.31 9.61
CA GLN A 37 -10.10 21.64 10.16
C GLN A 37 -11.10 21.43 9.03
N ARG A 38 -11.55 20.18 8.85
CA ARG A 38 -12.56 19.88 7.84
C ARG A 38 -13.79 20.74 8.09
N PRO A 39 -14.40 21.29 7.02
CA PRO A 39 -15.62 22.05 7.17
C PRO A 39 -16.69 21.18 7.85
N PRO A 40 -17.52 21.77 8.73
CA PRO A 40 -18.57 21.01 9.41
C PRO A 40 -19.54 20.43 8.38
N ALA A 41 -20.07 19.23 8.69
CA ALA A 41 -21.09 18.59 7.86
C ALA A 41 -22.30 19.51 7.68
N THR A 42 -22.89 19.49 6.49
CA THR A 42 -24.08 20.30 6.15
C THR A 42 -25.38 19.65 6.62
N ALA A 43 -25.34 18.38 7.01
CA ALA A 43 -26.47 17.59 7.49
C ALA A 43 -26.13 16.89 8.81
N ASP A 44 -27.15 16.73 9.64
CA ASP A 44 -27.10 15.98 10.91
C ASP A 44 -28.04 14.78 10.77
N HIS A 45 -27.47 13.61 10.52
CA HIS A 45 -28.20 12.39 10.21
C HIS A 45 -29.10 11.91 11.37
N SER A 46 -28.76 12.26 12.61
CA SER A 46 -29.58 11.95 13.79
C SER A 46 -30.96 12.64 13.78
N LYS A 47 -31.15 13.66 12.94
CA LYS A 47 -32.41 14.41 12.83
C LYS A 47 -33.33 13.90 11.72
N PHE A 48 -32.90 12.95 10.90
CA PHE A 48 -33.72 12.42 9.81
C PHE A 48 -34.63 11.30 10.32
N GLU A 49 -35.94 11.46 10.11
CA GLU A 49 -36.96 10.46 10.48
C GLU A 49 -36.70 9.11 9.80
N ALA A 50 -36.22 9.14 8.54
CA ALA A 50 -35.85 7.94 7.78
C ALA A 50 -34.71 7.11 8.40
N LEU A 51 -33.92 7.70 9.31
CA LEU A 51 -32.79 7.05 9.98
C LEU A 51 -33.06 6.68 11.45
N GLN A 52 -34.29 6.85 11.92
CA GLN A 52 -34.69 6.47 13.29
C GLN A 52 -34.98 4.97 13.44
N GLY A 53 -34.92 4.20 12.35
CA GLY A 53 -35.13 2.75 12.39
C GLY A 53 -36.51 2.34 12.93
N PRO A 54 -36.63 1.12 13.47
CA PRO A 54 -35.59 0.09 13.52
C PRO A 54 -35.23 -0.43 12.13
N PHE A 55 -34.01 -0.93 11.96
CA PHE A 55 -33.56 -1.62 10.75
C PHE A 55 -33.37 -3.11 11.04
N GLU A 56 -34.00 -3.99 10.27
CA GLU A 56 -33.84 -5.45 10.42
C GLU A 56 -32.50 -5.92 9.84
N ASN A 57 -31.98 -5.21 8.84
CA ASN A 57 -30.73 -5.52 8.17
C ASN A 57 -30.07 -4.27 7.58
N ALA A 58 -28.80 -4.38 7.19
CA ALA A 58 -28.02 -3.24 6.72
C ALA A 58 -28.46 -2.71 5.34
N GLN A 59 -29.18 -3.52 4.54
CA GLN A 59 -29.70 -3.06 3.25
C GLN A 59 -30.90 -2.11 3.41
N GLU A 60 -31.69 -2.25 4.48
CA GLU A 60 -32.74 -1.27 4.82
C GLU A 60 -32.16 0.10 5.16
N VAL A 61 -30.96 0.13 5.78
CA VAL A 61 -30.23 1.38 5.99
C VAL A 61 -29.83 1.99 4.65
N THR A 62 -29.27 1.19 3.74
CA THR A 62 -28.92 1.66 2.38
C THR A 62 -30.16 2.19 1.65
N GLU A 63 -31.31 1.50 1.74
CA GLU A 63 -32.55 1.95 1.13
C GLU A 63 -32.99 3.32 1.67
N ALA A 64 -32.90 3.54 2.99
CA ALA A 64 -33.17 4.84 3.59
C ALA A 64 -32.20 5.93 3.09
N CYS A 65 -30.89 5.62 3.01
CA CYS A 65 -29.87 6.54 2.50
C CYS A 65 -30.16 6.96 1.05
N LEU A 66 -30.53 6.01 0.18
CA LEU A 66 -30.81 6.25 -1.24
C LEU A 66 -32.03 7.15 -1.47
N GLY A 67 -32.92 7.29 -0.47
CA GLY A 67 -34.03 8.26 -0.51
C GLY A 67 -33.56 9.72 -0.59
N CYS A 68 -32.33 10.02 -0.16
CA CYS A 68 -31.71 11.36 -0.25
C CYS A 68 -30.45 11.37 -1.14
N HIS A 69 -29.70 10.28 -1.19
CA HIS A 69 -28.46 10.12 -1.97
C HIS A 69 -28.73 9.37 -3.28
N THR A 70 -29.60 9.91 -4.13
CA THR A 70 -30.20 9.20 -5.28
C THR A 70 -29.18 8.65 -6.28
N GLU A 71 -28.05 9.33 -6.46
CA GLU A 71 -27.01 8.93 -7.43
C GLU A 71 -25.90 8.07 -6.81
N ALA A 72 -25.79 8.03 -5.49
CA ALA A 72 -24.63 7.43 -4.81
C ALA A 72 -24.51 5.93 -5.07
N GLY A 73 -25.65 5.23 -5.11
CA GLY A 73 -25.70 3.81 -5.44
C GLY A 73 -25.13 3.52 -6.83
N GLU A 74 -25.58 4.24 -7.86
CA GLU A 74 -25.09 4.07 -9.23
C GLU A 74 -23.61 4.43 -9.36
N GLN A 75 -23.21 5.55 -8.75
CA GLN A 75 -21.82 6.01 -8.73
C GLN A 75 -20.88 4.94 -8.16
N ILE A 76 -21.18 4.39 -6.98
CA ILE A 76 -20.37 3.33 -6.37
C ILE A 76 -20.33 2.10 -7.28
N ARG A 77 -21.46 1.72 -7.87
CA ARG A 77 -21.55 0.55 -8.77
C ARG A 77 -20.71 0.67 -10.04
N ALA A 78 -20.37 1.89 -10.46
CA ALA A 78 -19.49 2.13 -11.59
C ALA A 78 -18.00 2.00 -11.24
N THR A 79 -17.63 1.94 -9.96
CA THR A 79 -16.22 1.94 -9.51
C THR A 79 -15.61 0.55 -9.42
N THR A 80 -14.27 0.48 -9.44
CA THR A 80 -13.52 -0.75 -9.16
C THR A 80 -13.77 -1.32 -7.75
N HIS A 81 -14.14 -0.50 -6.76
CA HIS A 81 -14.49 -0.98 -5.42
C HIS A 81 -15.71 -1.90 -5.46
N TRP A 82 -16.66 -1.62 -6.36
CA TRP A 82 -17.83 -2.46 -6.60
C TRP A 82 -17.59 -3.58 -7.60
N THR A 83 -17.07 -3.27 -8.78
CA THR A 83 -16.96 -4.28 -9.85
C THR A 83 -15.87 -5.32 -9.57
N TRP A 84 -14.87 -4.93 -8.77
CA TRP A 84 -13.60 -5.65 -8.64
C TRP A 84 -12.98 -6.01 -9.99
N THR A 85 -13.20 -5.16 -10.99
CA THR A 85 -12.61 -5.23 -12.33
C THR A 85 -11.90 -3.93 -12.69
N TYR A 86 -10.89 -4.04 -13.55
CA TYR A 86 -10.13 -2.92 -14.08
C TYR A 86 -9.67 -3.27 -15.50
N GLU A 87 -10.12 -2.51 -16.50
CA GLU A 87 -9.67 -2.69 -17.88
C GLU A 87 -8.37 -1.91 -18.08
N HIS A 88 -7.25 -2.60 -18.21
CA HIS A 88 -5.94 -1.97 -18.31
C HIS A 88 -5.73 -1.40 -19.72
N PRO A 89 -5.61 -0.08 -19.89
CA PRO A 89 -5.58 0.54 -21.21
C PRO A 89 -4.32 0.18 -22.01
N GLU A 90 -3.16 0.08 -21.34
CA GLU A 90 -1.88 -0.19 -22.02
C GLU A 90 -1.66 -1.68 -22.34
N THR A 91 -1.95 -2.58 -21.40
CA THR A 91 -1.74 -4.03 -21.59
C THR A 91 -2.92 -4.73 -22.26
N GLY A 92 -4.09 -4.10 -22.29
CA GLY A 92 -5.35 -4.69 -22.74
C GLY A 92 -5.90 -5.79 -21.84
N GLN A 93 -5.34 -5.97 -20.63
CA GLN A 93 -5.78 -7.00 -19.70
C GLN A 93 -7.01 -6.55 -18.89
N THR A 94 -7.99 -7.43 -18.77
CA THR A 94 -9.05 -7.30 -17.76
C THR A 94 -8.54 -7.82 -16.43
N LEU A 95 -8.17 -6.89 -15.54
CA LEU A 95 -7.66 -7.15 -14.21
C LEU A 95 -8.74 -6.92 -13.16
N GLY A 96 -8.36 -6.98 -11.88
CA GLY A 96 -9.27 -6.80 -10.75
C GLY A 96 -9.31 -8.00 -9.79
N LYS A 97 -9.78 -7.80 -8.56
CA LYS A 97 -9.77 -8.85 -7.51
C LYS A 97 -10.65 -10.04 -7.86
N SER A 98 -11.65 -9.87 -8.73
CA SER A 98 -12.48 -10.96 -9.26
C SER A 98 -11.83 -11.73 -10.42
N LYS A 99 -10.69 -11.24 -10.95
CA LYS A 99 -10.04 -11.76 -12.16
C LYS A 99 -8.65 -12.33 -11.92
N VAL A 100 -7.88 -11.74 -11.02
CA VAL A 100 -6.46 -12.08 -10.85
C VAL A 100 -6.23 -13.12 -9.75
N ILE A 101 -5.26 -14.00 -9.98
CA ILE A 101 -4.65 -14.85 -8.95
C ILE A 101 -3.60 -14.01 -8.19
N ASN A 102 -3.45 -14.23 -6.89
CA ASN A 102 -2.37 -13.65 -6.09
C ASN A 102 -1.53 -14.72 -5.37
N SER A 103 -0.34 -14.35 -4.89
CA SER A 103 0.54 -15.20 -4.06
C SER A 103 0.12 -15.29 -2.58
N PHE A 104 -1.15 -15.04 -2.26
CA PHE A 104 -1.72 -15.15 -0.91
C PHE A 104 -2.79 -16.24 -0.89
N CYS A 105 -4.07 -15.86 -0.83
CA CYS A 105 -5.21 -16.77 -0.81
C CYS A 105 -5.60 -17.30 -2.21
N GLY A 106 -4.84 -17.00 -3.26
CA GLY A 106 -5.20 -17.37 -4.63
C GLY A 106 -6.26 -16.43 -5.23
N MET A 107 -7.45 -16.94 -5.52
CA MET A 107 -8.54 -16.18 -6.16
C MET A 107 -9.78 -16.06 -5.28
N ALA A 108 -10.57 -15.02 -5.55
CA ALA A 108 -11.84 -14.81 -4.87
C ALA A 108 -12.95 -15.75 -5.33
N ILE A 109 -13.02 -16.09 -6.63
CA ILE A 109 -13.99 -17.06 -7.15
C ILE A 109 -13.82 -18.39 -6.40
N THR A 110 -14.94 -19.05 -6.10
CA THR A 110 -15.06 -20.25 -5.23
C THR A 110 -14.92 -19.99 -3.73
N ASN A 111 -14.37 -18.85 -3.32
CA ASN A 111 -14.12 -18.48 -1.92
C ASN A 111 -14.90 -17.21 -1.51
N GLU A 112 -15.96 -16.88 -2.23
CA GLU A 112 -16.62 -15.58 -2.23
C GLU A 112 -17.00 -15.12 -0.81
N PRO A 113 -17.72 -15.90 0.02
CA PRO A 113 -18.25 -15.38 1.28
C PRO A 113 -17.16 -14.96 2.28
N ARG A 114 -15.95 -15.51 2.14
CA ARG A 114 -14.76 -15.08 2.91
C ARG A 114 -14.15 -13.83 2.30
N CYS A 115 -14.00 -13.78 0.98
CA CYS A 115 -13.33 -12.69 0.27
C CYS A 115 -14.15 -11.40 0.22
N THR A 116 -15.48 -11.50 0.04
CA THR A 116 -16.42 -10.38 -0.11
C THR A 116 -16.83 -9.75 1.22
N SER A 117 -16.33 -10.28 2.35
CA SER A 117 -16.29 -9.52 3.61
C SER A 117 -15.56 -8.17 3.47
N CYS A 118 -14.67 -8.03 2.48
CA CYS A 118 -14.01 -6.78 2.11
C CYS A 118 -14.55 -6.13 0.82
N HIS A 119 -15.71 -6.54 0.32
CA HIS A 119 -16.40 -5.90 -0.82
C HIS A 119 -17.30 -4.77 -0.29
N VAL A 120 -17.46 -3.68 -1.04
CA VAL A 120 -18.29 -2.52 -0.64
C VAL A 120 -19.79 -2.76 -0.87
N GLY A 121 -20.21 -4.02 -0.81
CA GLY A 121 -21.57 -4.45 -1.02
C GLY A 121 -21.94 -5.65 -0.16
N TYR A 122 -23.19 -6.06 -0.32
CA TYR A 122 -23.85 -7.11 0.44
C TYR A 122 -24.25 -8.26 -0.47
N GLY A 123 -23.89 -9.49 -0.11
CA GLY A 123 -24.44 -10.70 -0.73
C GLY A 123 -23.79 -11.10 -2.05
N TRP A 124 -22.54 -10.71 -2.32
CA TRP A 124 -21.82 -11.23 -3.48
C TRP A 124 -21.25 -12.63 -3.16
N GLU A 125 -22.04 -13.65 -3.48
CA GLU A 125 -21.77 -15.05 -3.15
C GLU A 125 -21.36 -15.92 -4.36
N ASP A 126 -21.55 -15.43 -5.59
CA ASP A 126 -21.18 -16.15 -6.82
C ASP A 126 -20.53 -15.19 -7.82
N MET A 127 -19.21 -15.31 -8.00
CA MET A 127 -18.45 -14.48 -8.94
C MET A 127 -18.55 -14.88 -10.41
N ARG A 128 -19.34 -15.91 -10.73
CA ARG A 128 -19.73 -16.17 -12.12
C ARG A 128 -20.76 -15.16 -12.62
N GLN A 129 -21.41 -14.47 -11.69
CA GLN A 129 -22.33 -13.37 -11.95
C GLN A 129 -21.69 -12.04 -11.54
N PRO A 130 -22.13 -10.91 -12.13
CA PRO A 130 -21.77 -9.60 -11.61
C PRO A 130 -22.22 -9.45 -10.14
N PRO A 131 -21.67 -8.47 -9.40
CA PRO A 131 -22.15 -8.16 -8.06
C PRO A 131 -23.68 -7.91 -8.03
N PRO A 132 -24.35 -8.10 -6.89
CA PRO A 132 -25.80 -8.03 -6.77
C PRO A 132 -26.41 -6.74 -7.36
N THR A 133 -27.42 -6.87 -8.22
CA THR A 133 -27.95 -5.71 -8.96
C THR A 133 -28.96 -4.87 -8.19
N ALA A 134 -29.37 -5.29 -7.00
CA ALA A 134 -30.30 -4.53 -6.17
C ALA A 134 -29.68 -3.20 -5.74
N ASP A 135 -30.46 -2.11 -5.78
CA ASP A 135 -29.91 -0.78 -5.49
C ASP A 135 -29.36 -0.65 -4.07
N ASN A 136 -30.06 -1.28 -3.12
CA ASN A 136 -29.70 -1.31 -1.72
C ASN A 136 -28.63 -2.36 -1.35
N ALA A 137 -28.02 -3.03 -2.35
CA ALA A 137 -26.91 -3.95 -2.10
C ALA A 137 -25.57 -3.25 -1.89
N VAL A 138 -25.48 -1.93 -2.10
CA VAL A 138 -24.31 -1.12 -1.76
C VAL A 138 -24.20 -0.99 -0.24
N ASP A 139 -23.00 -1.18 0.30
CA ASP A 139 -22.70 -0.97 1.71
C ASP A 139 -22.22 0.47 1.90
N CYS A 140 -23.13 1.37 2.28
CA CYS A 140 -22.77 2.75 2.59
C CYS A 140 -21.99 2.87 3.91
N LEU A 141 -22.23 1.96 4.86
CA LEU A 141 -21.75 2.08 6.24
C LEU A 141 -20.27 1.73 6.36
N VAL A 142 -19.76 0.80 5.55
CA VAL A 142 -18.35 0.37 5.59
C VAL A 142 -17.38 1.55 5.40
N CYS A 143 -17.76 2.54 4.61
CA CYS A 143 -16.96 3.74 4.37
C CYS A 143 -17.34 4.92 5.27
N HIS A 144 -18.60 5.01 5.72
CA HIS A 144 -19.14 6.24 6.34
C HIS A 144 -19.45 6.12 7.83
N ASP A 145 -19.33 4.95 8.45
CA ASP A 145 -19.46 4.82 9.90
C ASP A 145 -18.40 5.66 10.63
N THR A 146 -18.81 6.51 11.57
CA THR A 146 -17.87 7.26 12.44
C THR A 146 -17.90 6.80 13.90
N THR A 147 -18.70 5.78 14.20
CA THR A 147 -18.87 5.24 15.56
C THR A 147 -17.77 4.24 15.90
N GLY A 148 -17.26 3.53 14.88
CA GLY A 148 -16.31 2.43 15.04
C GLY A 148 -16.97 1.08 15.33
N ASP A 149 -18.31 1.03 15.38
CA ASP A 149 -19.08 -0.17 15.72
C ASP A 149 -19.55 -0.95 14.48
N TYR A 150 -19.44 -0.38 13.27
CA TYR A 150 -19.83 -1.10 12.06
C TYR A 150 -18.75 -2.10 11.63
N TRP A 151 -19.13 -3.38 11.54
CA TRP A 151 -18.22 -4.44 11.10
C TRP A 151 -18.94 -5.52 10.28
N LYS A 152 -18.38 -5.83 9.10
CA LYS A 152 -18.84 -6.92 8.23
C LYS A 152 -18.34 -8.24 8.79
N PHE A 153 -19.24 -9.21 8.94
CA PHE A 153 -18.86 -10.49 9.51
C PHE A 153 -18.00 -11.28 8.50
N PRO A 154 -16.91 -11.95 8.94
CA PRO A 154 -15.86 -12.35 8.02
C PRO A 154 -16.18 -13.52 7.08
N THR A 155 -17.38 -14.08 7.18
CA THR A 155 -17.84 -15.26 6.42
C THR A 155 -19.29 -15.11 5.90
N LEU A 156 -19.88 -13.90 5.97
CA LEU A 156 -21.27 -13.64 5.57
C LEU A 156 -21.36 -12.82 4.28
N ALA A 157 -20.43 -13.01 3.34
CA ALA A 157 -20.49 -12.42 2.00
C ALA A 157 -20.75 -10.89 1.98
N GLY A 158 -20.13 -10.19 2.93
CA GLY A 158 -20.25 -8.75 3.07
C GLY A 158 -21.31 -8.27 4.07
N HIS A 159 -22.17 -9.14 4.59
CA HIS A 159 -23.11 -8.72 5.64
C HIS A 159 -22.42 -8.59 7.00
N PRO A 160 -22.85 -7.64 7.86
CA PRO A 160 -22.62 -7.76 9.30
C PRO A 160 -23.38 -8.98 9.85
N THR A 161 -23.17 -9.32 11.12
CA THR A 161 -24.02 -10.32 11.75
C THR A 161 -25.34 -9.70 12.20
N TYR A 162 -26.48 -10.35 11.92
CA TYR A 162 -27.81 -9.91 12.39
C TYR A 162 -28.30 -10.70 13.61
N THR A 163 -27.53 -11.69 14.02
CA THR A 163 -27.74 -12.44 15.26
C THR A 163 -26.42 -12.59 16.01
N PRO A 164 -26.43 -12.84 17.34
CA PRO A 164 -25.21 -13.13 18.06
C PRO A 164 -24.51 -14.37 17.46
N ARG A 165 -23.21 -14.25 17.15
CA ARG A 165 -22.39 -15.33 16.58
C ARG A 165 -21.06 -15.45 17.28
N GLU A 166 -20.63 -16.68 17.51
CA GLU A 166 -19.30 -16.94 18.06
C GLU A 166 -18.23 -16.71 16.98
N TRP A 167 -17.18 -15.94 17.28
CA TRP A 167 -16.05 -15.74 16.38
C TRP A 167 -14.74 -15.41 17.12
N PRO A 168 -13.63 -16.11 16.82
CA PRO A 168 -13.53 -17.32 15.99
C PRO A 168 -14.33 -18.48 16.58
N LYS A 169 -14.70 -19.47 15.75
CA LYS A 169 -15.44 -20.66 16.21
C LYS A 169 -14.67 -21.37 17.32
N GLY A 170 -15.33 -21.70 18.43
CA GLY A 170 -14.72 -22.35 19.60
C GLY A 170 -13.95 -21.43 20.54
N SER A 171 -13.92 -20.12 20.30
CA SER A 171 -13.24 -19.14 21.17
C SER A 171 -14.04 -18.75 22.42
N GLY A 172 -15.34 -19.00 22.43
CA GLY A 172 -16.29 -18.49 23.42
C GLY A 172 -16.66 -17.01 23.25
N ASN A 173 -16.04 -16.29 22.31
CA ASN A 173 -16.30 -14.87 22.08
C ASN A 173 -17.51 -14.67 21.17
N MET A 174 -18.55 -14.02 21.70
CA MET A 174 -19.78 -13.71 20.96
C MET A 174 -19.75 -12.31 20.37
N VAL A 175 -19.73 -12.23 19.04
CA VAL A 175 -19.96 -11.02 18.28
C VAL A 175 -21.45 -10.72 18.26
N GLN A 176 -21.84 -9.54 18.71
CA GLN A 176 -23.22 -9.07 18.67
C GLN A 176 -23.53 -8.38 17.33
N PRO A 177 -24.80 -8.31 16.91
CA PRO A 177 -25.21 -7.46 15.81
C PRO A 177 -24.85 -5.99 16.07
N PRO A 178 -24.40 -5.25 15.05
CA PRO A 178 -24.16 -3.81 15.20
C PRO A 178 -25.48 -3.08 15.40
N ASP A 179 -25.43 -1.97 16.14
CA ASP A 179 -26.57 -1.05 16.28
C ASP A 179 -26.72 -0.21 15.01
N LEU A 180 -27.46 -0.73 14.03
CA LEU A 180 -27.63 -0.11 12.72
C LEU A 180 -28.30 1.26 12.79
N GLU A 181 -29.19 1.49 13.75
CA GLU A 181 -29.85 2.79 13.94
C GLU A 181 -28.81 3.82 14.43
N MET A 182 -28.07 3.48 15.48
CA MET A 182 -27.03 4.35 16.02
C MET A 182 -25.95 4.67 14.97
N ILE A 183 -25.50 3.66 14.22
CA ILE A 183 -24.52 3.83 13.15
C ILE A 183 -25.06 4.76 12.05
N ALA A 184 -26.27 4.49 11.55
CA ALA A 184 -26.89 5.29 10.48
C ALA A 184 -27.04 6.77 10.86
N GLN A 185 -27.35 7.06 12.13
CA GLN A 185 -27.49 8.43 12.63
C GLN A 185 -26.16 9.17 12.80
N ASN A 186 -25.04 8.43 12.85
CA ASN A 186 -23.70 8.97 13.07
C ASN A 186 -22.78 8.77 11.85
N VAL A 187 -23.34 8.59 10.64
CA VAL A 187 -22.52 8.54 9.43
C VAL A 187 -21.89 9.90 9.12
N GLY A 188 -20.69 9.87 8.54
CA GLY A 188 -19.89 11.05 8.25
C GLY A 188 -18.80 10.81 7.19
N ALA A 189 -17.82 11.71 7.15
CA ALA A 189 -16.66 11.55 6.26
C ALA A 189 -15.82 10.33 6.69
N SER A 190 -15.31 9.59 5.72
CA SER A 190 -14.48 8.41 5.96
C SER A 190 -13.18 8.77 6.67
N GLY A 191 -12.86 8.00 7.71
CA GLY A 191 -11.56 8.02 8.39
C GLY A 191 -10.63 6.88 7.96
N ARG A 192 -9.39 6.89 8.46
CA ARG A 192 -8.41 5.80 8.23
C ARG A 192 -8.92 4.42 8.63
N ALA A 193 -9.69 4.32 9.72
CA ALA A 193 -10.27 3.05 10.18
C ALA A 193 -11.28 2.45 9.18
N ASN A 194 -12.08 3.29 8.51
CA ASN A 194 -13.05 2.84 7.50
C ASN A 194 -12.36 2.15 6.31
N CYS A 195 -11.34 2.80 5.75
CA CYS A 195 -10.52 2.23 4.68
C CYS A 195 -9.75 1.00 5.19
N GLY A 196 -9.22 1.10 6.41
CA GLY A 196 -8.45 0.09 7.11
C GLY A 196 -9.15 -1.24 7.32
N ASN A 197 -10.47 -1.23 7.55
CA ASN A 197 -11.31 -2.43 7.70
C ASN A 197 -11.10 -3.46 6.57
N CYS A 198 -10.71 -3.00 5.38
CA CYS A 198 -10.37 -3.86 4.25
C CYS A 198 -8.88 -3.80 3.88
N HIS A 199 -8.27 -2.61 3.91
CA HIS A 199 -6.91 -2.41 3.38
C HIS A 199 -5.79 -2.87 4.32
N PHE A 200 -6.02 -2.85 5.65
CA PHE A 200 -5.06 -3.32 6.65
C PHE A 200 -5.09 -4.85 6.79
N TYR A 201 -6.25 -5.48 6.59
CA TYR A 201 -6.47 -6.91 6.83
C TYR A 201 -6.42 -7.80 5.57
N GLY A 202 -5.95 -7.23 4.45
CA GLY A 202 -5.79 -7.96 3.19
C GLY A 202 -4.89 -9.19 3.36
N GLY A 203 -5.22 -10.30 2.70
CA GLY A 203 -4.44 -11.55 2.83
C GLY A 203 -4.80 -12.38 4.08
N GLY A 204 -5.80 -11.94 4.85
CA GLY A 204 -6.47 -12.76 5.86
C GLY A 204 -6.11 -12.45 7.32
N ALA A 205 -5.25 -11.47 7.57
CA ALA A 205 -4.96 -10.89 8.88
C ALA A 205 -4.30 -9.50 8.69
N ASP A 206 -4.09 -8.77 9.80
CA ASP A 206 -3.49 -7.43 9.83
C ASP A 206 -2.08 -7.41 9.24
N GLY A 207 -1.74 -6.38 8.46
CA GLY A 207 -0.41 -6.12 7.88
C GLY A 207 0.10 -7.18 6.90
N VAL A 208 -0.64 -8.27 6.64
CA VAL A 208 -0.15 -9.43 5.89
C VAL A 208 0.24 -9.10 4.45
N LYS A 209 -0.56 -8.26 3.76
CA LYS A 209 -0.52 -8.17 2.30
C LYS A 209 0.30 -7.02 1.74
N HIS A 210 0.00 -5.77 2.07
CA HIS A 210 0.74 -4.61 1.54
C HIS A 210 2.06 -4.43 2.29
N GLY A 211 2.03 -4.60 3.62
CA GLY A 211 3.20 -4.44 4.48
C GLY A 211 3.49 -2.98 4.86
N ASP A 212 3.01 -2.00 4.10
CA ASP A 212 3.00 -0.57 4.45
C ASP A 212 1.59 -0.06 4.83
N LEU A 213 0.62 -0.97 4.95
CA LEU A 213 -0.74 -0.68 5.41
C LEU A 213 -1.15 -1.72 6.46
N ASP A 214 -1.30 -1.28 7.71
CA ASP A 214 -1.72 -2.08 8.86
C ASP A 214 -2.45 -1.22 9.91
N SER A 215 -3.04 -1.85 10.93
CA SER A 215 -3.86 -1.17 11.93
C SER A 215 -3.17 -0.07 12.73
N SER A 216 -1.83 -0.06 12.82
CA SER A 216 -1.08 1.03 13.45
C SER A 216 -1.25 2.38 12.74
N LEU A 217 -1.75 2.40 11.50
CA LEU A 217 -2.04 3.62 10.74
C LEU A 217 -3.39 4.26 11.09
N VAL A 218 -4.19 3.69 11.99
CA VAL A 218 -5.39 4.38 12.49
C VAL A 218 -5.00 5.64 13.27
N ASP A 219 -4.00 5.53 14.14
CA ASP A 219 -3.45 6.62 14.95
C ASP A 219 -1.91 6.49 15.02
N PRO A 220 -1.21 6.79 13.90
CA PRO A 220 0.21 6.54 13.82
C PRO A 220 1.02 7.65 14.51
N PRO A 221 2.13 7.31 15.21
CA PRO A 221 3.08 8.33 15.61
C PRO A 221 3.77 8.92 14.37
N ARG A 222 4.24 10.17 14.48
CA ARG A 222 4.93 10.87 13.38
C ARG A 222 6.15 10.12 12.83
N SER A 223 6.78 9.26 13.62
CA SER A 223 7.90 8.41 13.18
C SER A 223 7.49 7.29 12.22
N LEU A 224 6.23 6.88 12.24
CA LEU A 224 5.68 5.86 11.35
C LEU A 224 5.22 6.49 10.04
N ASP A 225 4.34 7.49 10.09
CA ASP A 225 3.89 8.23 8.92
C ASP A 225 3.64 9.72 9.24
N VAL A 226 4.35 10.61 8.55
CA VAL A 226 4.25 12.07 8.78
C VAL A 226 2.96 12.70 8.25
N HIS A 227 2.30 12.07 7.27
CA HIS A 227 1.08 12.58 6.66
C HIS A 227 -0.13 12.18 7.49
N MET A 228 -0.18 10.92 7.93
CA MET A 228 -1.31 10.37 8.68
C MET A 228 -1.24 10.60 10.19
N SER A 229 -0.10 11.01 10.74
CA SER A 229 0.02 11.22 12.18
C SER A 229 -0.81 12.41 12.67
N PRO A 230 -1.52 12.30 13.80
CA PRO A 230 -2.20 13.44 14.43
C PRO A 230 -1.26 14.54 14.93
N ASP A 231 0.01 14.21 15.19
CA ASP A 231 1.07 15.18 15.49
C ASP A 231 1.65 15.84 14.21
N GLY A 232 1.11 15.49 13.05
CA GLY A 232 1.48 16.00 11.72
C GLY A 232 0.30 16.66 11.02
N LEU A 233 -0.04 16.17 9.82
CA LEU A 233 -1.16 16.70 9.03
C LEU A 233 -2.50 16.01 9.35
N ASP A 234 -2.47 14.89 10.08
CA ASP A 234 -3.62 14.05 10.42
C ASP A 234 -4.49 13.67 9.21
N PHE A 235 -3.86 13.40 8.07
CA PHE A 235 -4.59 13.03 6.85
C PHE A 235 -5.34 11.72 7.02
N ASP A 236 -6.59 11.68 6.56
CA ASP A 236 -7.23 10.42 6.21
C ASP A 236 -6.83 10.01 4.80
N CYS A 237 -7.15 8.76 4.44
CA CYS A 237 -6.83 8.21 3.14
C CYS A 237 -7.37 9.08 1.99
N ALA A 238 -8.59 9.63 2.15
CA ALA A 238 -9.27 10.44 1.14
C ALA A 238 -8.64 11.83 0.89
N ASP A 239 -7.76 12.30 1.77
CA ASP A 239 -7.06 13.57 1.56
C ASP A 239 -6.03 13.47 0.41
N CYS A 240 -5.38 12.31 0.25
CA CYS A 240 -4.54 11.99 -0.90
C CYS A 240 -5.29 11.21 -1.99
N HIS A 241 -6.06 10.19 -1.59
CA HIS A 241 -6.92 9.42 -2.49
C HIS A 241 -8.24 10.16 -2.72
N THR A 242 -8.14 11.31 -3.37
CA THR A 242 -9.27 12.17 -3.70
C THR A 242 -10.35 11.40 -4.44
N SER A 243 -11.61 11.74 -4.19
CA SER A 243 -12.73 11.08 -4.84
C SER A 243 -13.62 12.04 -5.62
N TRP A 244 -14.12 11.58 -6.75
CA TRP A 244 -15.11 12.28 -7.56
C TRP A 244 -16.18 11.28 -8.02
N GLY A 245 -17.45 11.54 -7.67
CA GLY A 245 -18.53 10.59 -7.96
C GLY A 245 -18.28 9.20 -7.36
N HIS A 246 -17.76 9.14 -6.13
CA HIS A 246 -17.31 7.93 -5.43
C HIS A 246 -16.15 7.15 -6.07
N GLU A 247 -15.65 7.57 -7.24
CA GLU A 247 -14.42 7.03 -7.81
C GLU A 247 -13.22 7.56 -7.03
N VAL A 248 -12.45 6.65 -6.42
CA VAL A 248 -11.31 6.97 -5.57
C VAL A 248 -10.03 6.92 -6.41
N ALA A 249 -9.24 7.98 -6.37
CA ALA A 249 -8.01 8.10 -7.14
C ALA A 249 -6.90 7.14 -6.67
N GLY A 250 -6.01 6.80 -7.59
CA GLY A 250 -4.91 5.87 -7.38
C GLY A 250 -5.28 4.42 -7.70
N SER A 251 -4.34 3.69 -8.29
CA SER A 251 -4.54 2.29 -8.67
C SER A 251 -3.25 1.51 -8.49
N ARG A 252 -3.39 0.26 -8.02
CA ARG A 252 -2.29 -0.71 -7.97
C ARG A 252 -2.09 -1.47 -9.30
N TYR A 253 -3.04 -1.34 -10.22
CA TYR A 253 -2.99 -1.99 -11.53
C TYR A 253 -2.34 -1.09 -12.58
N GLN A 254 -2.46 0.22 -12.40
CA GLN A 254 -1.73 1.25 -13.15
C GLN A 254 -1.36 2.36 -12.16
N VAL A 255 -0.09 2.39 -11.77
CA VAL A 255 0.43 3.36 -10.81
C VAL A 255 0.93 4.59 -11.57
N ASN A 256 0.72 5.78 -11.02
CA ASN A 256 1.40 6.97 -11.54
C ASN A 256 2.87 6.96 -11.10
N ALA A 257 3.73 6.26 -11.86
CA ALA A 257 5.14 6.05 -11.50
C ALA A 257 5.99 7.32 -11.59
N ALA A 258 5.60 8.27 -12.45
CA ALA A 258 6.26 9.55 -12.64
C ALA A 258 5.21 10.64 -12.89
N ASP A 259 4.76 11.27 -11.81
CA ASP A 259 3.89 12.44 -11.93
C ASP A 259 4.71 13.64 -12.40
N THR A 260 4.30 14.22 -13.52
CA THR A 260 4.94 15.40 -14.16
C THR A 260 3.97 16.57 -14.30
N LEU A 261 2.74 16.45 -13.77
CA LEU A 261 1.73 17.50 -13.80
C LEU A 261 2.01 18.60 -12.76
N GLY A 262 2.85 18.28 -11.76
CA GLY A 262 3.26 19.19 -10.70
C GLY A 262 2.21 19.27 -9.58
N ILE A 263 2.23 20.38 -8.83
CA ILE A 263 1.35 20.57 -7.68
C ILE A 263 -0.11 20.67 -8.16
N ASP A 264 -0.96 19.83 -7.60
CA ASP A 264 -2.40 19.80 -7.86
C ASP A 264 -3.04 21.11 -7.40
N VAL A 265 -3.64 21.82 -8.35
CA VAL A 265 -4.43 23.02 -8.09
C VAL A 265 -5.75 22.91 -8.84
N PRO A 266 -6.89 23.35 -8.24
CA PRO A 266 -8.19 23.23 -8.88
C PRO A 266 -8.21 23.78 -10.31
N GLY A 267 -8.55 22.92 -11.28
CA GLY A 267 -8.68 23.28 -12.69
C GLY A 267 -7.39 23.23 -13.53
N HIS A 268 -6.28 22.72 -13.00
CA HIS A 268 -4.99 22.63 -13.71
C HIS A 268 -4.49 21.20 -13.92
N THR A 269 -4.90 20.27 -13.07
CA THR A 269 -4.39 18.89 -12.97
C THR A 269 -5.53 17.87 -13.09
N ASP A 270 -5.21 16.58 -12.98
CA ASP A 270 -6.14 15.45 -13.08
C ASP A 270 -7.06 15.27 -11.85
N LEU A 271 -7.03 16.22 -10.90
CA LEU A 271 -7.75 16.21 -9.61
C LEU A 271 -7.33 15.06 -8.68
N SER A 272 -6.28 14.31 -9.03
CA SER A 272 -5.69 13.26 -8.21
C SER A 272 -4.61 13.86 -7.33
N ARG A 273 -4.65 13.55 -6.03
CA ARG A 273 -3.56 13.85 -5.09
C ARG A 273 -2.78 12.60 -4.67
N ALA A 274 -2.97 11.50 -5.40
CA ALA A 274 -2.35 10.21 -5.11
C ALA A 274 -0.90 10.12 -5.62
N SER A 275 -0.13 11.21 -5.52
CA SER A 275 1.30 11.31 -5.87
C SER A 275 2.01 12.27 -4.92
N CYS A 276 3.33 12.14 -4.76
CA CYS A 276 4.10 13.07 -3.93
C CYS A 276 4.14 14.48 -4.56
N GLN A 277 4.32 14.53 -5.88
CA GLN A 277 4.46 15.75 -6.66
C GLN A 277 3.20 16.62 -6.63
N SER A 278 2.02 16.02 -6.50
CA SER A 278 0.74 16.73 -6.37
C SER A 278 0.73 17.72 -5.20
N CYS A 279 1.55 17.51 -4.17
CA CYS A 279 1.66 18.42 -3.02
C CYS A 279 3.04 19.08 -2.92
N HIS A 280 4.11 18.37 -3.32
CA HIS A 280 5.50 18.78 -3.09
C HIS A 280 6.22 19.32 -4.34
N GLY A 281 5.67 19.09 -5.53
CA GLY A 281 6.34 19.34 -6.81
C GLY A 281 7.60 18.47 -7.03
N ASP A 282 8.33 18.76 -8.11
CA ASP A 282 9.50 17.97 -8.54
C ASP A 282 10.83 18.39 -7.90
N SER A 283 10.84 19.51 -7.17
CA SER A 283 12.07 20.07 -6.58
C SER A 283 11.89 20.50 -5.13
N PRO A 284 11.47 19.59 -4.23
CA PRO A 284 11.16 19.94 -2.84
C PRO A 284 12.42 20.21 -1.99
N HIS A 285 13.61 19.86 -2.47
CA HIS A 285 14.83 19.94 -1.66
C HIS A 285 15.55 21.29 -1.85
N PRO A 286 16.14 21.85 -0.78
CA PRO A 286 17.05 23.00 -0.90
C PRO A 286 18.32 22.70 -1.69
N GLN A 287 18.76 21.43 -1.69
CA GLN A 287 19.94 20.99 -2.41
C GLN A 287 19.55 20.52 -3.81
N GLN A 288 20.00 21.25 -4.83
CA GLN A 288 19.69 20.94 -6.23
C GLN A 288 20.02 19.48 -6.60
N LYS A 289 21.14 18.95 -6.08
CA LYS A 289 21.53 17.58 -6.43
C LYS A 289 20.51 16.53 -5.99
N LEU A 290 19.77 16.75 -4.91
CA LEU A 290 18.69 15.85 -4.50
C LEU A 290 17.49 15.96 -5.44
N ASN A 291 17.17 17.17 -5.92
CA ASN A 291 16.12 17.37 -6.93
C ASN A 291 16.46 16.67 -8.25
N ASP A 292 17.73 16.70 -8.67
CA ASP A 292 18.19 15.97 -9.87
C ASP A 292 17.98 14.44 -9.77
N HIS A 293 17.82 13.87 -8.56
CA HIS A 293 17.54 12.44 -8.42
C HIS A 293 16.10 12.08 -8.78
N VAL A 294 15.16 13.03 -8.71
CA VAL A 294 13.73 12.79 -9.02
C VAL A 294 13.53 12.40 -10.49
N ASP A 295 14.50 12.69 -11.37
CA ASP A 295 14.52 12.22 -12.76
C ASP A 295 14.68 10.69 -12.88
N THR A 296 15.15 10.02 -11.82
CA THR A 296 15.50 8.59 -11.85
C THR A 296 14.89 7.82 -10.68
N LEU A 297 14.79 8.42 -9.50
CA LEU A 297 14.27 7.80 -8.28
C LEU A 297 12.86 8.31 -8.00
N ALA A 298 11.95 7.40 -7.67
CA ALA A 298 10.69 7.76 -7.06
C ALA A 298 10.93 8.38 -5.67
N CYS A 299 10.06 9.29 -5.23
CA CYS A 299 10.16 9.89 -3.90
C CYS A 299 10.15 8.80 -2.81
N GLN A 300 9.28 7.79 -2.99
CA GLN A 300 9.11 6.63 -2.11
C GLN A 300 10.41 5.84 -1.93
N THR A 301 11.27 5.76 -2.95
CA THR A 301 12.55 5.02 -2.87
C THR A 301 13.45 5.58 -1.76
N CYS A 302 13.50 6.90 -1.62
CA CYS A 302 14.28 7.57 -0.58
C CYS A 302 13.50 7.73 0.73
N HIS A 303 12.19 7.95 0.63
CA HIS A 303 11.33 8.35 1.75
C HIS A 303 10.54 7.21 2.37
N VAL A 304 10.65 5.97 1.90
CA VAL A 304 10.15 4.78 2.60
C VAL A 304 11.29 3.76 2.70
N PRO A 305 12.23 3.95 3.64
CA PRO A 305 13.44 3.13 3.71
C PRO A 305 13.16 1.67 4.07
N GLU A 306 12.10 1.43 4.84
CA GLU A 306 11.64 0.14 5.36
C GLU A 306 10.10 0.17 5.50
N PHE A 307 9.45 -0.98 5.34
CA PHE A 307 8.01 -1.19 5.56
C PHE A 307 7.77 -2.17 6.72
N ALA A 308 6.51 -2.38 7.11
CA ALA A 308 6.10 -3.12 8.32
C ALA A 308 6.78 -2.56 9.57
N ARG A 309 6.71 -1.23 9.72
CA ARG A 309 7.35 -0.45 10.80
C ARG A 309 6.41 -0.14 11.96
N GLY A 310 5.13 -0.49 11.84
CA GLY A 310 4.09 -0.26 12.84
C GLY A 310 4.11 -1.21 14.04
N GLY A 311 5.05 -2.17 14.08
CA GLY A 311 5.02 -3.29 15.02
C GLY A 311 4.06 -4.41 14.61
N VAL A 312 3.54 -4.36 13.38
CA VAL A 312 2.74 -5.42 12.77
C VAL A 312 3.59 -6.11 11.69
N PRO A 313 3.87 -7.42 11.81
CA PRO A 313 4.63 -8.16 10.82
C PRO A 313 3.86 -8.35 9.52
N THR A 314 4.58 -8.36 8.42
CA THR A 314 4.03 -8.72 7.09
C THR A 314 4.51 -10.10 6.67
N LYS A 315 3.66 -10.86 5.97
CA LYS A 315 4.12 -12.09 5.30
C LYS A 315 5.00 -11.72 4.11
N VAL A 316 6.15 -12.39 4.01
CA VAL A 316 7.09 -12.29 2.88
C VAL A 316 7.24 -13.65 2.16
N TRP A 317 6.79 -14.73 2.80
CA TRP A 317 6.79 -16.08 2.25
C TRP A 317 5.50 -16.81 2.62
N TRP A 318 4.90 -17.54 1.67
CA TRP A 318 3.80 -18.48 1.90
C TRP A 318 3.94 -19.74 1.01
N ASP A 319 4.22 -20.89 1.62
CA ASP A 319 4.34 -22.17 0.94
C ASP A 319 3.07 -23.01 1.13
N TRP A 320 2.19 -23.06 0.13
CA TRP A 320 0.99 -23.89 0.15
C TRP A 320 1.29 -25.39 0.00
N SER A 321 2.48 -25.78 -0.46
CA SER A 321 2.83 -27.19 -0.73
C SER A 321 2.84 -28.06 0.52
N THR A 322 2.99 -27.43 1.68
CA THR A 322 3.03 -28.10 2.98
C THR A 322 1.68 -28.09 3.70
N ALA A 323 0.65 -27.44 3.15
CA ALA A 323 -0.70 -27.44 3.69
C ALA A 323 -1.27 -28.87 3.73
N GLY A 324 -2.05 -29.15 4.78
CA GLY A 324 -2.74 -30.43 4.99
C GLY A 324 -2.03 -31.42 5.90
N ARG A 325 -0.92 -31.05 6.56
CA ARG A 325 -0.35 -31.86 7.65
C ARG A 325 -1.30 -31.83 8.84
N LEU A 326 -1.52 -32.97 9.47
CA LEU A 326 -2.33 -33.12 10.67
C LEU A 326 -1.46 -33.78 11.75
N ASP A 327 -1.88 -33.68 13.01
CA ASP A 327 -1.25 -34.45 14.09
C ASP A 327 -1.62 -35.95 14.04
N GLU A 328 -1.12 -36.71 15.02
CA GLU A 328 -1.37 -38.16 15.12
C GLU A 328 -2.86 -38.51 15.30
N ASP A 329 -3.66 -37.59 15.83
CA ASP A 329 -5.11 -37.72 16.06
C ASP A 329 -5.95 -37.19 14.88
N GLY A 330 -5.30 -36.76 13.79
CA GLY A 330 -5.94 -36.19 12.62
C GLY A 330 -6.54 -34.80 12.82
N GLN A 331 -6.07 -34.05 13.83
CA GLN A 331 -6.47 -32.67 14.06
C GLN A 331 -5.52 -31.68 13.34
N PRO A 332 -6.03 -30.50 12.96
CA PRO A 332 -5.19 -29.44 12.40
C PRO A 332 -4.19 -28.92 13.43
N ILE A 333 -2.99 -28.63 12.95
CA ILE A 333 -1.87 -28.10 13.73
C ILE A 333 -1.62 -26.64 13.38
N THR A 334 -1.16 -25.90 14.39
CA THR A 334 -0.63 -24.54 14.26
C THR A 334 0.74 -24.52 14.89
N GLU A 335 1.72 -23.99 14.16
CA GLU A 335 3.07 -23.76 14.69
C GLU A 335 3.36 -22.26 14.66
N TYR A 336 4.25 -21.82 15.54
CA TYR A 336 4.65 -20.43 15.68
C TYR A 336 6.17 -20.32 15.55
N ASP A 337 6.64 -19.20 15.00
CA ASP A 337 8.05 -18.86 15.02
C ASP A 337 8.51 -18.34 16.40
N ASP A 338 9.80 -18.05 16.52
CA ASP A 338 10.43 -17.56 17.76
C ASP A 338 9.86 -16.19 18.22
N HIS A 339 9.13 -15.48 17.36
CA HIS A 339 8.48 -14.20 17.63
C HIS A 339 6.99 -14.35 17.96
N GLY A 340 6.46 -15.57 17.95
CA GLY A 340 5.05 -15.85 18.26
C GLY A 340 4.11 -15.64 17.07
N HIS A 341 4.63 -15.48 15.86
CA HIS A 341 3.82 -15.37 14.64
C HIS A 341 3.55 -16.75 14.06
N PRO A 342 2.36 -17.04 13.51
CA PRO A 342 2.08 -18.37 12.94
C PRO A 342 3.08 -18.74 11.85
N SER A 343 3.92 -19.74 12.06
CA SER A 343 4.88 -20.24 11.07
C SER A 343 4.31 -21.35 10.18
N TYR A 344 3.28 -22.05 10.67
CA TYR A 344 2.56 -23.08 9.93
C TYR A 344 1.09 -23.13 10.34
N LEU A 345 0.20 -23.39 9.38
CA LEU A 345 -1.20 -23.77 9.62
C LEU A 345 -1.57 -24.95 8.71
N SER A 346 -2.23 -25.98 9.23
CA SER A 346 -2.72 -27.10 8.39
C SER A 346 -3.55 -26.62 7.21
N GLU A 347 -4.34 -25.57 7.40
CA GLU A 347 -5.22 -24.99 6.39
C GLU A 347 -4.45 -24.29 5.27
N LYS A 348 -3.20 -23.87 5.51
CA LYS A 348 -2.52 -22.87 4.65
C LYS A 348 -1.05 -23.17 4.33
N GLY A 349 -0.38 -24.05 5.06
CA GLY A 349 1.04 -24.35 4.89
C GLY A 349 1.96 -23.43 5.69
N ASP A 350 3.20 -23.29 5.24
CA ASP A 350 4.26 -22.56 5.95
C ASP A 350 4.29 -21.06 5.60
N PHE A 351 4.69 -20.25 6.58
CA PHE A 351 4.83 -18.81 6.46
C PHE A 351 6.22 -18.34 6.89
N ARG A 352 6.63 -17.19 6.34
CA ARG A 352 7.64 -16.35 6.98
C ARG A 352 7.16 -14.91 7.05
N HIS A 353 7.48 -14.29 8.16
CA HIS A 353 7.12 -12.92 8.47
C HIS A 353 8.37 -12.03 8.46
N GLY A 354 8.15 -10.74 8.26
CA GLY A 354 9.18 -9.71 8.40
C GLY A 354 8.61 -8.46 9.05
N GLU A 355 9.47 -7.74 9.76
CA GLU A 355 9.21 -6.42 10.34
C GLU A 355 10.39 -5.52 9.97
N ASN A 356 10.15 -4.22 9.78
CA ASN A 356 11.16 -3.26 9.33
C ASN A 356 11.90 -3.74 8.07
N VAL A 357 11.13 -4.23 7.10
CA VAL A 357 11.65 -4.91 5.92
C VAL A 357 12.14 -3.87 4.91
N VAL A 358 13.36 -4.06 4.43
CA VAL A 358 13.94 -3.27 3.35
C VAL A 358 13.23 -3.62 2.03
N PRO A 359 12.71 -2.65 1.27
CA PRO A 359 12.12 -2.91 -0.04
C PRO A 359 13.12 -3.47 -1.05
N THR A 360 12.62 -4.24 -2.00
CA THR A 360 13.32 -4.50 -3.27
C THR A 360 13.12 -3.28 -4.18
N TYR A 361 14.14 -2.91 -4.95
CA TYR A 361 14.06 -1.78 -5.87
C TYR A 361 14.05 -2.28 -7.31
N ALA A 362 13.28 -1.64 -8.18
CA ALA A 362 13.20 -1.94 -9.60
C ALA A 362 12.80 -0.71 -10.41
N TRP A 363 13.21 -0.68 -11.68
CA TRP A 363 12.68 0.29 -12.65
C TRP A 363 11.21 0.01 -12.89
N PHE A 364 10.40 1.07 -12.89
CA PHE A 364 8.96 0.98 -12.98
C PHE A 364 8.38 2.17 -13.73
N ASP A 365 7.60 1.90 -14.78
CA ASP A 365 6.90 2.89 -15.61
C ASP A 365 5.45 3.13 -15.20
N GLY A 366 4.95 2.36 -14.23
CA GLY A 366 3.57 2.43 -13.75
C GLY A 366 2.71 1.23 -14.16
N THR A 367 3.14 0.48 -15.18
CA THR A 367 2.40 -0.63 -15.76
C THR A 367 2.72 -1.94 -15.06
N VAL A 368 1.66 -2.62 -14.60
CA VAL A 368 1.76 -3.91 -13.92
C VAL A 368 1.05 -4.97 -14.74
N LYS A 369 1.82 -5.87 -15.35
CA LYS A 369 1.30 -6.97 -16.15
C LYS A 369 1.10 -8.21 -15.29
N TYR A 370 -0.09 -8.79 -15.31
CA TYR A 370 -0.39 -10.00 -14.52
C TYR A 370 -0.29 -11.26 -15.36
N THR A 371 0.18 -12.35 -14.75
CA THR A 371 -0.02 -13.69 -15.30
C THR A 371 -1.46 -14.13 -15.01
N LEU A 372 -2.25 -14.23 -16.07
CA LEU A 372 -3.66 -14.63 -15.98
C LEU A 372 -3.81 -16.15 -15.87
N VAL A 373 -4.99 -16.62 -15.48
CA VAL A 373 -5.22 -18.04 -15.18
C VAL A 373 -5.07 -18.98 -16.37
N ASP A 374 -5.25 -18.47 -17.59
CA ASP A 374 -5.07 -19.20 -18.84
C ASP A 374 -3.67 -19.04 -19.45
N GLU A 375 -2.81 -18.21 -18.84
CA GLU A 375 -1.44 -17.98 -19.28
C GLU A 375 -0.55 -19.17 -18.93
N LYS A 376 0.18 -19.66 -19.94
CA LYS A 376 1.12 -20.76 -19.79
C LYS A 376 2.39 -20.27 -19.07
N LEU A 377 2.71 -20.92 -17.96
CA LEU A 377 3.87 -20.61 -17.13
C LEU A 377 5.18 -21.15 -17.74
N ASP A 378 6.27 -20.39 -17.53
CA ASP A 378 7.63 -20.90 -17.75
C ASP A 378 8.10 -21.73 -16.55
N VAL A 379 7.62 -22.97 -16.50
CA VAL A 379 7.95 -23.92 -15.41
C VAL A 379 9.41 -24.34 -15.39
N ALA A 380 10.22 -24.00 -16.41
CA ALA A 380 11.64 -24.34 -16.46
C ALA A 380 12.51 -23.34 -15.68
N HIS A 381 12.02 -22.13 -15.43
CA HIS A 381 12.76 -21.05 -14.77
C HIS A 381 11.95 -20.44 -13.62
N PRO A 382 11.64 -21.20 -12.56
CA PRO A 382 11.04 -20.62 -11.36
C PRO A 382 12.03 -19.64 -10.68
N PRO A 383 11.52 -18.68 -9.88
CA PRO A 383 10.11 -18.47 -9.55
C PRO A 383 9.33 -17.80 -10.68
N VAL A 384 8.03 -18.14 -10.81
CA VAL A 384 7.13 -17.52 -11.78
C VAL A 384 6.52 -16.24 -11.20
N GLU A 385 6.53 -15.17 -11.99
CA GLU A 385 5.99 -13.87 -11.57
C GLU A 385 4.47 -13.84 -11.74
N ILE A 386 3.73 -13.71 -10.63
CA ILE A 386 2.28 -13.49 -10.65
C ILE A 386 1.96 -12.12 -11.28
N ASN A 387 2.81 -11.15 -11.02
CA ASN A 387 2.83 -9.89 -11.72
C ASN A 387 4.26 -9.44 -12.03
N ARG A 388 4.42 -8.85 -13.21
CA ARG A 388 5.62 -8.20 -13.71
C ARG A 388 5.41 -6.71 -13.63
N ILE A 389 6.40 -6.03 -13.07
CA ILE A 389 6.50 -4.57 -13.09
C ILE A 389 7.28 -4.19 -14.33
N GLU A 390 6.64 -3.45 -15.24
CA GLU A 390 7.28 -2.99 -16.47
C GLU A 390 8.06 -1.69 -16.20
N GLY A 391 9.06 -1.41 -17.03
CA GLY A 391 9.91 -0.24 -16.89
C GLY A 391 11.37 -0.55 -17.23
N SER A 392 12.12 0.48 -17.61
CA SER A 392 13.52 0.32 -18.01
C SER A 392 14.32 1.61 -17.78
N PRO A 393 15.65 1.52 -17.64
CA PRO A 393 16.50 2.71 -17.53
C PRO A 393 16.47 3.59 -18.79
N GLU A 394 16.10 3.04 -19.95
CA GLU A 394 15.98 3.80 -21.21
C GLU A 394 14.63 4.49 -21.37
N ASP A 395 13.63 4.15 -20.56
CA ASP A 395 12.30 4.75 -20.61
C ASP A 395 12.23 6.02 -19.74
N PRO A 396 11.99 7.21 -20.33
CA PRO A 396 11.92 8.46 -19.57
C PRO A 396 10.73 8.52 -18.60
N GLY A 397 9.70 7.70 -18.79
CA GLY A 397 8.57 7.55 -17.87
C GLY A 397 8.90 6.71 -16.63
N SER A 398 9.98 5.92 -16.69
CA SER A 398 10.35 5.02 -15.61
C SER A 398 11.07 5.74 -14.48
N ARG A 399 10.83 5.27 -13.25
CA ARG A 399 11.61 5.61 -12.06
C ARG A 399 11.97 4.34 -11.31
N ILE A 400 12.99 4.39 -10.46
CA ILE A 400 13.30 3.31 -9.53
C ILE A 400 12.35 3.43 -8.34
N TRP A 401 11.54 2.41 -8.13
CA TRP A 401 10.50 2.32 -7.09
C TRP A 401 10.81 1.25 -6.04
N PRO A 402 10.33 1.41 -4.79
CA PRO A 402 10.41 0.38 -3.76
C PRO A 402 9.21 -0.57 -3.81
N PHE A 403 9.47 -1.86 -3.65
CA PHE A 403 8.46 -2.91 -3.65
C PHE A 403 8.64 -3.87 -2.49
N LYS A 404 7.52 -4.31 -1.92
CA LYS A 404 7.46 -5.60 -1.23
C LYS A 404 7.40 -6.69 -2.29
N VAL A 405 8.23 -7.73 -2.14
CA VAL A 405 8.13 -8.95 -2.93
C VAL A 405 7.56 -10.04 -2.05
N MET A 406 6.32 -10.45 -2.32
CA MET A 406 5.74 -11.64 -1.72
C MET A 406 6.23 -12.85 -2.49
N GLN A 407 6.92 -13.75 -1.80
CA GLN A 407 7.39 -15.02 -2.38
C GLN A 407 6.53 -16.17 -1.85
N GLY A 408 6.53 -17.31 -2.53
CA GLY A 408 5.81 -18.47 -2.03
C GLY A 408 5.80 -19.64 -2.99
N LYS A 409 4.97 -20.63 -2.69
CA LYS A 409 4.63 -21.73 -3.59
C LYS A 409 3.14 -21.91 -3.66
N GLN A 410 2.62 -22.13 -4.85
CA GLN A 410 1.18 -22.32 -5.10
C GLN A 410 0.95 -23.42 -6.16
N PRO A 411 -0.22 -24.07 -6.14
CA PRO A 411 -0.50 -25.17 -7.04
C PRO A 411 -0.62 -24.71 -8.50
N TYR A 412 -0.08 -25.50 -9.40
CA TYR A 412 -0.20 -25.34 -10.84
C TYR A 412 -0.51 -26.69 -11.52
N ASP A 413 -1.13 -26.64 -12.69
CA ASP A 413 -1.44 -27.82 -13.50
C ASP A 413 -0.20 -28.28 -14.27
N THR A 414 0.27 -29.50 -14.06
CA THR A 414 1.52 -29.98 -14.68
C THR A 414 1.41 -30.23 -16.18
N GLU A 415 0.20 -30.51 -16.68
CA GLU A 415 -0.04 -30.77 -18.10
C GLU A 415 -0.31 -29.47 -18.85
N ARG A 416 -1.15 -28.61 -18.30
CA ARG A 416 -1.52 -27.31 -18.89
C ARG A 416 -0.45 -26.26 -18.68
N LYS A 417 0.34 -26.39 -17.61
CA LYS A 417 1.31 -25.42 -17.12
C LYS A 417 0.65 -24.07 -16.85
N THR A 418 -0.45 -24.07 -16.11
CA THR A 418 -1.21 -22.88 -15.71
C THR A 418 -1.41 -22.90 -14.20
N LEU A 419 -1.53 -21.74 -13.57
CA LEU A 419 -1.90 -21.68 -12.14
C LEU A 419 -3.32 -22.22 -11.94
N LEU A 420 -3.58 -22.80 -10.77
CA LEU A 420 -4.88 -23.42 -10.48
C LEU A 420 -5.77 -22.54 -9.61
N ALA A 421 -7.07 -22.56 -9.92
CA ALA A 421 -8.10 -22.12 -9.00
C ALA A 421 -8.12 -23.03 -7.76
N THR A 422 -8.21 -22.45 -6.58
CA THR A 422 -8.20 -23.18 -5.31
C THR A 422 -9.48 -22.93 -4.53
N HIS A 423 -10.24 -24.00 -4.25
CA HIS A 423 -11.37 -23.93 -3.33
C HIS A 423 -10.88 -24.15 -1.89
N VAL A 424 -10.62 -23.06 -1.17
CA VAL A 424 -10.04 -23.11 0.17
C VAL A 424 -11.05 -22.86 1.27
N PHE A 425 -12.18 -22.21 0.97
CA PHE A 425 -13.19 -21.84 1.95
C PHE A 425 -14.60 -22.21 1.49
N GLY A 426 -15.34 -22.92 2.34
CA GLY A 426 -16.74 -23.25 2.10
C GLY A 426 -17.32 -24.13 3.21
N ALA A 427 -18.64 -24.14 3.35
CA ALA A 427 -19.36 -25.01 4.28
C ALA A 427 -19.64 -26.39 3.63
N ASP A 428 -18.64 -26.95 2.96
CA ASP A 428 -18.69 -28.20 2.21
C ASP A 428 -17.45 -29.08 2.53
N ASP A 429 -17.46 -30.32 2.05
CA ASP A 429 -16.39 -31.30 2.27
C ASP A 429 -15.27 -31.22 1.23
N SER A 430 -15.30 -30.21 0.35
CA SER A 430 -14.34 -30.00 -0.74
C SER A 430 -13.37 -28.85 -0.48
N SER A 431 -13.69 -27.93 0.42
CA SER A 431 -12.81 -26.83 0.85
C SER A 431 -11.53 -27.32 1.54
N LEU A 432 -10.37 -26.78 1.14
CA LEU A 432 -9.08 -27.16 1.71
C LEU A 432 -9.01 -26.93 3.23
N TRP A 433 -9.60 -25.84 3.75
CA TRP A 433 -9.54 -25.51 5.18
C TRP A 433 -10.38 -26.44 6.06
N SER A 434 -11.20 -27.31 5.47
CA SER A 434 -12.01 -28.29 6.19
C SER A 434 -11.54 -29.72 5.95
N ASN A 435 -11.12 -30.06 4.73
CA ASN A 435 -10.79 -31.44 4.35
C ASN A 435 -9.30 -31.76 4.25
N PHE A 436 -8.43 -30.74 4.22
CA PHE A 436 -6.98 -30.88 4.11
C PHE A 436 -6.49 -31.71 2.89
N SER A 437 -7.25 -31.68 1.78
CA SER A 437 -7.03 -32.48 0.57
C SER A 437 -6.96 -31.62 -0.69
N TRP A 438 -5.74 -31.40 -1.19
CA TRP A 438 -5.49 -30.69 -2.45
C TRP A 438 -6.26 -31.26 -3.66
N PRO A 439 -6.26 -32.58 -3.94
CA PRO A 439 -7.01 -33.10 -5.09
C PRO A 439 -8.51 -32.76 -5.06
N LYS A 440 -9.13 -32.79 -3.87
CA LYS A 440 -10.54 -32.41 -3.71
C LYS A 440 -10.74 -30.91 -3.93
N ALA A 441 -9.92 -30.08 -3.28
CA ALA A 441 -10.00 -28.63 -3.36
C ALA A 441 -9.75 -28.10 -4.79
N LEU A 442 -8.78 -28.66 -5.51
CA LEU A 442 -8.47 -28.28 -6.89
C LEU A 442 -9.56 -28.73 -7.88
N LYS A 443 -10.11 -29.93 -7.68
CA LYS A 443 -11.23 -30.41 -8.48
C LYS A 443 -12.47 -29.53 -8.29
N ALA A 444 -12.86 -29.25 -7.04
CA ALA A 444 -13.98 -28.37 -6.75
C ALA A 444 -13.74 -26.94 -7.27
N GLY A 445 -12.53 -26.41 -7.08
CA GLY A 445 -12.10 -25.12 -7.62
C GLY A 445 -12.29 -25.04 -9.14
N SER A 446 -11.89 -26.09 -9.86
CA SER A 446 -12.09 -26.21 -11.31
C SER A 446 -13.57 -26.28 -11.70
N GLU A 447 -14.36 -27.14 -11.05
CA GLU A 447 -15.79 -27.33 -11.34
C GLU A 447 -16.62 -26.07 -11.07
N MET A 448 -16.34 -25.37 -9.97
CA MET A 448 -17.07 -24.17 -9.57
C MET A 448 -16.68 -22.95 -10.40
N SER A 449 -15.39 -22.76 -10.69
CA SER A 449 -14.90 -21.62 -11.48
C SER A 449 -15.07 -21.78 -13.00
N GLY A 450 -15.20 -23.03 -13.48
CA GLY A 450 -15.14 -23.38 -14.90
C GLY A 450 -13.72 -23.38 -15.48
N MET A 451 -12.69 -23.11 -14.67
CA MET A 451 -11.30 -23.11 -15.11
C MET A 451 -10.77 -24.54 -15.19
N PRO A 452 -10.05 -24.93 -16.26
CA PRO A 452 -9.76 -26.33 -16.51
C PRO A 452 -8.62 -26.86 -15.60
N PHE A 453 -8.82 -28.06 -15.07
CA PHE A 453 -7.81 -28.84 -14.35
C PHE A 453 -7.66 -30.22 -14.99
N SER A 454 -6.42 -30.63 -15.30
CA SER A 454 -6.09 -31.93 -15.92
C SER A 454 -6.27 -33.11 -14.97
N GLY A 455 -6.28 -32.86 -13.66
CA GLY A 455 -6.18 -33.87 -12.62
C GLY A 455 -4.75 -34.06 -12.10
N SER A 456 -3.75 -33.47 -12.76
CA SER A 456 -2.33 -33.53 -12.41
C SER A 456 -1.84 -32.15 -11.95
N TYR A 457 -1.28 -32.07 -10.74
CA TYR A 457 -0.78 -30.82 -10.17
C TYR A 457 0.56 -31.03 -9.45
N ASP A 458 1.30 -29.94 -9.32
CA ASP A 458 2.46 -29.80 -8.45
C ASP A 458 2.49 -28.35 -7.93
N PHE A 459 3.49 -27.99 -7.14
CA PHE A 459 3.67 -26.65 -6.61
C PHE A 459 4.86 -25.97 -7.27
N ILE A 460 4.68 -24.70 -7.63
CA ILE A 460 5.73 -23.90 -8.24
C ILE A 460 5.99 -22.67 -7.38
N GLU A 461 7.27 -22.27 -7.30
CA GLU A 461 7.64 -21.03 -6.64
C GLU A 461 7.12 -19.83 -7.43
N THR A 462 6.55 -18.86 -6.73
CA THR A 462 6.01 -17.64 -7.32
C THR A 462 6.50 -16.40 -6.58
N THR A 463 6.48 -15.28 -7.30
CA THR A 463 6.71 -13.95 -6.73
C THR A 463 5.60 -12.99 -7.12
N MET A 464 5.32 -12.03 -6.26
CA MET A 464 4.36 -10.96 -6.51
C MET A 464 4.87 -9.64 -5.93
N HIS A 465 4.97 -8.62 -6.77
CA HIS A 465 5.43 -7.28 -6.43
C HIS A 465 4.27 -6.40 -5.97
N TRP A 466 4.47 -5.69 -4.87
CA TRP A 466 3.55 -4.71 -4.30
C TRP A 466 4.29 -3.38 -4.09
N PRO A 467 3.90 -2.29 -4.76
CA PRO A 467 4.50 -0.98 -4.53
C PRO A 467 4.37 -0.59 -3.06
N ILE A 468 5.42 0.02 -2.50
CA ILE A 468 5.43 0.58 -1.15
C ILE A 468 5.30 2.09 -1.24
N THR A 469 4.23 2.65 -0.67
CA THR A 469 3.85 4.06 -0.85
C THR A 469 3.46 4.80 0.42
N HIS A 470 3.26 4.09 1.52
CA HIS A 470 2.87 4.64 2.82
C HIS A 470 3.98 4.44 3.85
N MET A 471 3.72 4.83 5.10
CA MET A 471 4.71 4.85 6.17
C MET A 471 5.90 5.75 5.81
N VAL A 472 5.63 6.98 5.38
CA VAL A 472 6.69 7.96 5.12
C VAL A 472 7.18 8.54 6.46
N PRO A 473 8.41 8.23 6.93
CA PRO A 473 8.92 8.78 8.19
C PRO A 473 9.37 10.24 8.02
N PRO A 474 9.78 10.90 9.11
CA PRO A 474 10.41 12.21 9.06
C PRO A 474 11.61 12.26 8.11
N ALA A 475 11.84 13.43 7.50
CA ALA A 475 12.86 13.61 6.46
C ALA A 475 14.29 13.24 6.93
N GLU A 476 14.58 13.37 8.21
CA GLU A 476 15.84 12.96 8.84
C GLU A 476 16.08 11.43 8.82
N MET A 477 15.06 10.62 8.54
CA MET A 477 15.14 9.17 8.38
C MET A 477 15.11 8.71 6.92
N ALA A 478 15.06 9.65 5.96
CA ALA A 478 15.20 9.32 4.54
C ALA A 478 16.57 8.71 4.25
N LEU A 479 16.66 7.91 3.18
CA LEU A 479 17.93 7.29 2.78
C LEU A 479 19.00 8.36 2.52
N ASP A 480 20.21 8.10 3.01
CA ASP A 480 21.36 8.94 2.75
C ASP A 480 22.08 8.57 1.45
N CYS A 481 23.06 9.38 1.04
CA CYS A 481 23.81 9.13 -0.18
C CYS A 481 24.52 7.76 -0.16
N ALA A 482 25.06 7.37 1.01
CA ALA A 482 25.83 6.13 1.14
C ALA A 482 24.95 4.89 0.93
N SER A 483 23.67 4.96 1.30
CA SER A 483 22.67 3.91 1.12
C SER A 483 22.52 3.48 -0.34
N CYS A 484 22.77 4.39 -1.30
CA CYS A 484 22.61 4.16 -2.74
C CYS A 484 23.93 4.14 -3.51
N HIS A 485 24.92 4.93 -3.10
CA HIS A 485 26.18 5.08 -3.84
C HIS A 485 27.30 4.13 -3.38
N ALA A 486 27.15 3.44 -2.24
CA ALA A 486 28.12 2.43 -1.82
C ALA A 486 28.10 1.19 -2.75
N ARG A 487 29.19 0.43 -2.81
CA ARG A 487 29.28 -0.75 -3.69
C ARG A 487 28.20 -1.81 -3.42
N ASN A 488 27.87 -2.02 -2.14
CA ASN A 488 26.77 -2.88 -1.70
C ASN A 488 25.65 -1.98 -1.17
N SER A 489 24.90 -1.38 -2.08
CA SER A 489 23.81 -0.42 -1.80
C SER A 489 22.41 -1.01 -2.01
N ARG A 490 21.38 -0.22 -1.67
CA ARG A 490 19.99 -0.44 -2.08
C ARG A 490 19.80 -0.64 -3.60
N LEU A 491 20.61 0.04 -4.41
CA LEU A 491 20.53 -0.01 -5.88
C LEU A 491 21.43 -1.08 -6.52
N ALA A 492 22.04 -1.97 -5.72
CA ALA A 492 22.97 -2.97 -6.23
C ALA A 492 22.25 -3.95 -7.18
N GLY A 493 22.84 -4.20 -8.35
CA GLY A 493 22.30 -5.13 -9.34
C GLY A 493 21.28 -4.53 -10.31
N LEU A 494 20.85 -3.27 -10.11
CA LEU A 494 19.95 -2.60 -11.06
C LEU A 494 20.66 -2.24 -12.38
N PRO A 495 20.05 -2.51 -13.54
CA PRO A 495 20.62 -2.17 -14.83
C PRO A 495 20.55 -0.66 -15.10
N GLY A 496 21.38 -0.19 -16.04
CA GLY A 496 21.34 1.18 -16.57
C GLY A 496 21.82 2.30 -15.64
N ILE A 497 22.21 1.98 -14.41
CA ILE A 497 22.81 2.94 -13.49
C ILE A 497 24.32 2.94 -13.69
N TYR A 498 24.92 4.08 -14.04
CA TYR A 498 26.38 4.25 -14.00
C TYR A 498 26.76 5.13 -12.81
N MET A 499 27.37 4.52 -11.79
CA MET A 499 27.90 5.22 -10.63
C MET A 499 29.35 4.80 -10.38
N PRO A 500 30.32 5.73 -10.36
CA PRO A 500 31.69 5.42 -10.00
C PRO A 500 31.78 4.69 -8.66
N GLY A 501 32.38 3.49 -8.63
CA GLY A 501 32.54 2.68 -7.42
C GLY A 501 31.41 1.70 -7.09
N HIS A 502 30.30 1.71 -7.84
CA HIS A 502 29.17 0.78 -7.70
C HIS A 502 29.08 -0.17 -8.90
N SER A 503 28.71 0.36 -10.06
CA SER A 503 28.43 -0.37 -11.32
C SER A 503 29.37 0.03 -12.47
N GLY A 504 30.54 0.58 -12.14
CA GLY A 504 31.49 1.10 -13.11
C GLY A 504 32.01 0.04 -14.10
N ASN A 505 32.04 0.39 -15.38
CA ASN A 505 32.78 -0.37 -16.38
C ASN A 505 34.27 -0.05 -16.22
N ILE A 506 35.08 -1.05 -15.84
CA ILE A 506 36.53 -0.91 -15.61
C ILE A 506 37.26 -0.18 -16.75
N TRP A 507 36.83 -0.35 -18.00
CA TRP A 507 37.44 0.35 -19.13
C TRP A 507 37.03 1.81 -19.22
N LEU A 508 35.76 2.13 -19.00
CA LEU A 508 35.30 3.53 -18.94
C LEU A 508 35.96 4.26 -17.76
N ASP A 509 36.07 3.60 -16.61
CA ASP A 509 36.73 4.18 -15.44
C ASP A 509 38.21 4.45 -15.74
N ARG A 510 38.92 3.52 -16.38
CA ARG A 510 40.32 3.70 -16.81
C ARG A 510 40.48 4.84 -17.81
N VAL A 511 39.59 4.93 -18.80
CA VAL A 511 39.61 6.01 -19.80
C VAL A 511 39.30 7.35 -19.14
N GLY A 512 38.29 7.41 -18.26
CA GLY A 512 37.94 8.60 -17.50
C GLY A 512 39.10 9.09 -16.63
N TRP A 513 39.74 8.19 -15.87
CA TRP A 513 40.93 8.52 -15.08
C TRP A 513 42.12 8.94 -15.94
N LEU A 514 42.32 8.33 -17.11
CA LEU A 514 43.35 8.74 -18.06
C LEU A 514 43.09 10.17 -18.56
N LEU A 515 41.84 10.52 -18.90
CA LEU A 515 41.47 11.87 -19.33
C LEU A 515 41.69 12.90 -18.21
N VAL A 516 41.36 12.56 -16.95
CA VAL A 516 41.66 13.40 -15.78
C VAL A 516 43.17 13.62 -15.65
N ALA A 517 43.98 12.55 -15.76
CA ALA A 517 45.45 12.65 -15.69
C ALA A 517 46.01 13.51 -16.82
N MET A 518 45.55 13.32 -18.06
CA MET A 518 45.98 14.11 -19.22
C MET A 518 45.60 15.58 -19.09
N THR A 519 44.41 15.88 -18.55
CA THR A 519 43.96 17.25 -18.27
C THR A 519 44.84 17.90 -17.22
N LEU A 520 45.14 17.19 -16.13
CA LEU A 520 46.04 17.67 -15.08
C LEU A 520 47.44 17.97 -15.64
N ILE A 521 48.00 17.06 -16.45
CA ILE A 521 49.28 17.27 -17.13
C ILE A 521 49.23 18.53 -18.00
N GLY A 522 48.17 18.71 -18.79
CA GLY A 522 47.99 19.90 -19.63
C GLY A 522 47.96 21.20 -18.81
N VAL A 523 47.24 21.22 -17.69
CA VAL A 523 47.17 22.38 -16.79
C VAL A 523 48.53 22.68 -16.16
N VAL A 524 49.25 21.66 -15.70
CA VAL A 524 50.59 21.80 -15.10
C VAL A 524 51.58 22.33 -16.13
N LEU A 525 51.60 21.76 -17.35
CA LEU A 525 52.46 22.23 -18.44
C LEU A 525 52.15 23.67 -18.82
N HIS A 526 50.87 24.04 -18.92
CA HIS A 526 50.45 25.41 -19.18
C HIS A 526 50.88 26.38 -18.07
N GLY A 527 50.75 25.96 -16.81
CA GLY A 527 51.22 26.72 -15.65
C GLY A 527 52.74 26.93 -15.67
N LEU A 528 53.51 25.88 -15.93
CA LEU A 528 54.97 25.94 -16.06
C LEU A 528 55.40 26.82 -17.23
N ALA A 529 54.75 26.70 -18.39
CA ALA A 529 54.99 27.55 -19.54
C ALA A 529 54.75 29.03 -19.21
N ARG A 530 53.68 29.36 -18.49
CA ARG A 530 53.42 30.73 -18.02
C ARG A 530 54.53 31.27 -17.10
N ILE A 531 55.04 30.45 -16.18
CA ILE A 531 56.12 30.86 -15.26
C ILE A 531 57.42 31.10 -16.03
N LEU A 532 57.79 30.17 -16.91
CA LEU A 532 59.02 30.25 -17.71
C LEU A 532 59.00 31.40 -18.71
N LEU A 533 57.85 31.68 -19.34
CA LEU A 533 57.70 32.79 -20.28
C LEU A 533 57.65 34.15 -19.58
N LYS A 534 57.02 34.25 -18.40
CA LYS A 534 57.01 35.48 -17.59
C LYS A 534 58.39 35.82 -17.00
N GLY A 535 59.24 34.80 -16.77
CA GLY A 535 60.64 34.99 -16.41
C GLY A 535 61.52 35.59 -17.51
N ARG A 536 61.10 35.51 -18.79
CA ARG A 536 61.83 36.07 -19.95
C ARG A 536 61.51 37.54 -20.23
N GLU A 537 60.49 38.13 -19.61
CA GLU A 537 60.19 39.57 -19.71
C GLU A 537 60.96 40.45 -18.71
N LYS A 538 61.77 39.85 -17.83
CA LYS A 538 62.60 40.57 -16.84
C LYS A 538 64.12 40.38 -17.01
N SER A 539 64.56 39.86 -18.15
CA SER A 539 65.98 39.82 -18.52
C SER A 539 66.30 40.79 -19.64
#